data_AF-A0A4P5YLN1-F1
#
_entry.id   AF-A0A4P5YLN1-F1
#
_cell.length_a   1.000
_cell.length_b   1.000
_cell.length_c   1.000
_cell.angle_alpha   90.00
_cell.angle_beta   90.00
_cell.angle_gamma   90.00
#
_symmetry.space_group_name_H-M   'P 1'
#
loop_
_entity.id
_entity.type
_entity.pdbx_description
1 polymer ?
#
loop_
_entity_poly.entity_id
_entity_poly.type
_entity_poly.pdbx_seq_one_letter_code
_entity_poly.pdbx_strand_id
1 'polypeptide(L)' 'MKLVKSLAVLAFAAAVMVSVAMAADEKPKFKAGGCCDKAQKDGKECAHKCCVEAAKDKKVCEKCNAPAKKKA' A
#
# COMPACT_ATOMS: atom_id res chain seq x y z
N MET A 1 43.68 -1.87 -13.84
CA MET A 1 42.79 -0.75 -13.42
C MET A 1 41.69 -0.39 -14.43
N LYS A 2 41.32 -1.27 -15.39
CA LYS A 2 40.18 -1.07 -16.31
C LYS A 2 39.14 -2.21 -16.27
N LEU A 3 39.46 -3.35 -15.64
CA LEU A 3 38.54 -4.49 -15.48
C LEU A 3 37.82 -4.53 -14.12
N VAL A 4 38.47 -4.07 -13.03
CA VAL A 4 37.84 -3.94 -11.69
C VAL A 4 36.74 -2.87 -11.63
N LYS A 5 36.76 -1.88 -12.53
CA LYS A 5 35.72 -0.84 -12.64
C LYS A 5 34.47 -1.32 -13.40
N SER A 6 34.53 -2.44 -14.11
CA SER A 6 33.37 -3.04 -14.80
C SER A 6 32.60 -4.04 -13.94
N LEU A 7 33.24 -4.75 -13.00
CA LEU A 7 32.53 -5.68 -12.12
C LEU A 7 31.67 -4.97 -11.06
N ALA A 8 32.08 -3.78 -10.59
CA ALA A 8 31.32 -3.02 -9.59
C ALA A 8 30.01 -2.44 -10.16
N VAL A 9 29.93 -2.24 -11.47
CA VAL A 9 28.71 -1.73 -12.15
C VAL A 9 27.72 -2.86 -12.41
N LEU A 10 28.19 -4.10 -12.63
CA LEU A 10 27.31 -5.25 -12.90
C LEU A 10 26.64 -5.80 -11.63
N ALA A 11 27.26 -5.63 -10.45
CA ALA A 11 26.69 -6.08 -9.17
C ALA A 11 25.61 -5.15 -8.60
N PHE A 12 25.59 -3.87 -9.00
CA PHE A 12 24.56 -2.92 -8.57
C PHE A 12 23.23 -3.03 -9.35
N ALA A 13 23.26 -3.65 -10.53
CA ALA A 13 22.07 -3.84 -11.36
C ALA A 13 21.16 -5.00 -10.89
N ALA A 14 21.70 -5.98 -10.14
CA ALA A 14 20.93 -7.14 -9.68
C ALA A 14 20.16 -6.88 -8.37
N ALA A 15 20.52 -5.85 -7.59
CA ALA A 15 19.89 -5.58 -6.29
C ALA A 15 18.61 -4.71 -6.38
N VAL A 16 18.37 -4.03 -7.50
CA VAL A 16 17.27 -3.06 -7.64
C VAL A 16 15.98 -3.70 -8.16
N MET A 17 16.02 -4.93 -8.68
CA MET A 17 14.83 -5.59 -9.25
C MET A 17 13.97 -6.37 -8.23
N VAL A 18 14.38 -6.46 -6.96
CA VAL A 18 13.65 -7.22 -5.92
C VAL A 18 12.57 -6.39 -5.19
N SER A 19 12.44 -5.09 -5.47
CA SER A 19 11.47 -4.22 -4.78
C SER A 19 10.16 -3.99 -5.52
N VAL A 20 10.02 -4.40 -6.80
CA VAL A 20 8.79 -4.20 -7.60
C VAL A 20 7.86 -5.44 -7.62
N ALA A 21 8.17 -6.50 -6.87
CA ALA A 21 7.34 -7.71 -6.87
C ALA A 21 6.08 -7.66 -5.98
N MET A 22 5.87 -6.62 -5.16
CA MET A 22 4.80 -6.58 -4.16
C MET A 22 3.78 -5.46 -4.44
N ALA A 23 3.16 -5.44 -5.63
CA ALA A 23 2.18 -4.40 -5.99
C ALA A 23 0.90 -4.94 -6.66
N ALA A 24 0.56 -6.21 -6.49
CA ALA A 24 -0.58 -6.81 -7.22
C ALA A 24 -1.30 -7.89 -6.41
N ASP A 25 -1.92 -7.52 -5.29
CA ASP A 25 -3.25 -8.04 -4.89
C ASP A 25 -3.77 -7.23 -3.69
N GLU A 26 -4.19 -5.98 -3.90
CA GLU A 26 -4.88 -5.21 -2.87
C GLU A 26 -6.37 -5.19 -3.17
N LYS A 27 -7.11 -6.15 -2.58
CA LYS A 27 -8.56 -6.02 -2.41
C LYS A 27 -8.85 -4.62 -1.86
N PRO A 28 -9.82 -3.87 -2.41
CA PRO A 28 -10.08 -2.48 -2.01
C PRO A 28 -10.32 -2.42 -0.50
N LYS A 29 -9.35 -1.84 0.22
CA LYS A 29 -9.33 -1.69 1.67
C LYS A 29 -10.44 -0.76 2.16
N PHE A 30 -10.87 0.15 1.30
CA PHE A 30 -11.91 1.12 1.57
C PHE A 30 -13.09 1.01 0.62
N LYS A 31 -14.26 1.45 1.08
CA LYS A 31 -15.45 1.58 0.24
C LYS A 31 -15.17 2.61 -0.87
N ALA A 32 -15.25 2.16 -2.12
CA ALA A 32 -15.03 3.00 -3.30
C ALA A 32 -15.91 4.27 -3.26
N GLY A 33 -15.31 5.43 -3.55
CA GLY A 33 -15.98 6.73 -3.55
C GLY A 33 -16.19 7.34 -2.15
N GLY A 34 -15.91 6.60 -1.07
CA GLY A 34 -15.99 7.10 0.29
C GLY A 34 -14.83 8.02 0.69
N CYS A 35 -14.94 8.68 1.84
CA CYS A 35 -13.90 9.57 2.35
C CYS A 35 -12.54 8.88 2.55
N CYS A 36 -12.54 7.61 2.98
CA CYS A 36 -11.30 6.83 3.16
C CYS A 36 -10.62 6.49 1.83
N ASP A 37 -11.41 6.14 0.80
CA ASP A 37 -10.91 5.88 -0.57
C ASP A 37 -10.30 7.14 -1.19
N LYS A 38 -10.95 8.29 -1.03
CA LYS A 38 -10.40 9.58 -1.49
C LYS A 38 -9.10 9.93 -0.77
N ALA A 39 -9.09 9.85 0.57
CA ALA A 39 -7.88 10.13 1.34
C ALA A 39 -6.71 9.25 0.90
N GLN A 40 -6.94 7.94 0.71
CA GLN A 40 -5.89 7.02 0.24
C GLN A 40 -5.35 7.43 -1.15
N LYS A 41 -6.23 7.82 -2.07
CA LYS A 41 -5.83 8.33 -3.40
C LYS A 41 -5.01 9.61 -3.33
N ASP A 42 -5.27 10.45 -2.33
CA ASP A 42 -4.50 11.66 -2.03
C ASP A 42 -3.21 11.40 -1.22
N GLY A 43 -2.88 10.12 -0.97
CA GLY A 43 -1.74 9.72 -0.15
C GLY A 43 -1.88 10.07 1.33
N LYS A 44 -3.11 10.22 1.83
CA LYS A 44 -3.43 10.60 3.21
C LYS A 44 -4.28 9.52 3.88
N GLU A 45 -4.29 9.54 5.20
CA GLU A 45 -5.25 8.75 5.98
C GLU A 45 -6.52 9.56 6.26
N CYS A 46 -7.65 8.87 6.45
CA CYS A 46 -8.89 9.55 6.82
C CYS A 46 -8.77 10.11 8.24
N ALA A 47 -8.85 11.43 8.39
CA ALA A 47 -8.66 12.13 9.67
C ALA A 47 -9.85 12.00 10.65
N HIS A 48 -10.88 11.23 10.31
CA HIS A 48 -12.03 11.07 11.18
C HIS A 48 -11.63 10.26 12.43
N LYS A 49 -12.08 10.67 13.62
CA LYS A 49 -11.66 10.07 14.90
C LYS A 49 -11.76 8.55 14.91
N CYS A 50 -12.87 7.98 14.42
CA CYS A 50 -13.07 6.53 14.35
C CYS A 50 -12.09 5.80 13.39
N CYS A 51 -11.57 6.50 12.39
CA CYS A 51 -10.58 5.96 11.44
C CYS A 51 -9.17 6.06 12.03
N VAL A 52 -8.84 7.16 12.70
CA VAL A 52 -7.57 7.34 13.41
C VAL A 52 -7.40 6.28 14.50
N GLU A 53 -8.47 5.99 15.26
CA GLU A 53 -8.45 4.92 16.27
C GLU A 53 -8.23 3.55 15.62
N ALA A 54 -8.97 3.22 14.55
CA ALA A 54 -8.78 1.95 13.85
C ALA A 54 -7.38 1.80 13.23
N ALA A 55 -6.79 2.89 12.74
CA ALA A 55 -5.44 2.89 12.15
C ALA A 55 -4.36 2.53 13.18
N LYS A 56 -4.55 2.89 14.47
CA LYS A 56 -3.64 2.47 15.55
C LYS A 56 -3.56 0.95 15.67
N ASP A 57 -4.68 0.26 15.45
CA ASP A 57 -4.76 -1.20 15.43
C ASP A 57 -4.41 -1.80 14.06
N LYS A 58 -3.93 -0.99 13.10
CA LYS A 58 -3.72 -1.36 11.69
C LYS A 58 -4.99 -1.89 11.01
N LYS A 59 -6.16 -1.53 11.54
CA LYS A 59 -7.48 -1.91 11.04
C LYS A 59 -8.11 -0.76 10.26
N VAL A 60 -9.14 -1.10 9.50
CA VAL A 60 -10.02 -0.13 8.86
C VAL A 60 -11.26 0.02 9.71
N CYS A 61 -11.80 1.23 9.82
CA CYS A 61 -13.08 1.44 10.49
C CYS A 61 -14.19 0.65 9.78
N GLU A 62 -14.69 -0.41 10.42
CA GLU A 62 -15.75 -1.29 9.89
C GLU A 62 -17.10 -0.58 9.79
N LYS A 63 -17.33 0.48 10.58
CA LYS A 63 -18.54 1.30 10.46
C LYS A 63 -18.61 2.03 9.12
N CYS A 64 -17.45 2.45 8.60
CA CYS A 64 -17.36 3.19 7.33
C CYS A 64 -17.09 2.24 6.15
N ASN A 65 -16.30 1.20 6.38
CA ASN A 65 -15.84 0.25 5.38
C ASN A 65 -16.28 -1.16 5.77
N ALA A 66 -17.58 -1.33 5.97
CA ALA A 66 -18.15 -2.64 6.28
C ALA A 66 -17.73 -3.64 5.20
N PRO A 67 -17.33 -4.87 5.60
CA PRO A 67 -16.97 -5.89 4.63
C PRO A 67 -18.15 -6.09 3.69
N ALA A 68 -17.90 -6.06 2.38
CA ALA A 68 -18.93 -6.39 1.40
C ALA A 68 -19.49 -7.76 1.77
N LYS A 69 -20.77 -7.81 2.17
CA LYS A 69 -21.45 -9.09 2.41
C LYS A 69 -21.40 -9.83 1.08
N LYS A 70 -20.71 -10.97 1.03
CA LYS A 70 -20.85 -11.90 -0.09
C LYS A 70 -22.34 -12.21 -0.16
N LYS A 71 -23.01 -11.76 -1.22
CA LYS A 71 -24.36 -12.24 -1.53
C LYS A 71 -24.17 -13.74 -1.81
N ALA A 72 -24.63 -14.56 -0.88
CA ALA A 72 -24.69 -16.01 -1.04
C ALA A 72 -25.68 -16.36 -2.14
#